data_AF-A0A3D2X7X8-F1
#
_entry.id   AF-A0A3D2X7X8-F1
#
_cell.length_a   1.000
_cell.length_b   1.000
_cell.length_c   1.000
_cell.angle_alpha   90.00
_cell.angle_beta   90.00
_cell.angle_gamma   90.00
#
_symmetry.space_group_name_H-M   'P 1'
#
loop_
_entity.id
_entity.type
_entity.pdbx_description
1 polymer ?
#
loop_
_entity_poly.entity_id
_entity_poly.type
_entity_poly.pdbx_seq_one_letter_code
_entity_poly.pdbx_strand_id
1 'polypeptide(L)'
;MEHEVKQRLRQLGERILKNSSNELYLSMRFLDVPLSELNYELRMSSFYMGTDGSTIYYNPRFVIEKFAYDSVYVNRSYLHMLLHSIFRHMYLREERDEEKWNLACDIAVEYIIDGLDNKATKRLVSSRREELYERLSKELKVFTAEGIYHLLQINWLTEREIVQYSTEFLVCDHQFWNFGISKNKVKDSEDSNQEEKHDPSNKNEQADKEKSSKEQSRENQTGEEKQDRDKQETEKGNKDKGNNQEGNNETREDKTGEENS
;
A
#
# COMPACT_ATOMS: atom_id res chain seq x y z
N MET A 1 -30.76 -7.59 18.05
CA MET A 1 -29.99 -8.84 18.10
C MET A 1 -28.81 -8.82 17.13
N GLU A 2 -29.04 -8.64 15.82
CA GLU A 2 -27.96 -8.64 14.80
C GLU A 2 -26.90 -7.55 15.02
N HIS A 3 -27.32 -6.31 15.31
CA HIS A 3 -26.38 -5.22 15.62
C HIS A 3 -25.53 -5.53 16.86
N GLU A 4 -26.11 -6.14 17.89
CA GLU A 4 -25.39 -6.51 19.11
C GLU A 4 -24.35 -7.61 18.86
N VAL A 5 -24.71 -8.64 18.08
CA VAL A 5 -23.78 -9.69 17.66
C VAL A 5 -22.62 -9.12 16.87
N LYS A 6 -22.90 -8.22 15.91
CA LYS A 6 -21.87 -7.55 15.10
C LYS A 6 -20.91 -6.72 15.97
N GLN A 7 -21.42 -6.00 16.97
CA GLN A 7 -20.57 -5.25 17.90
C GLN A 7 -19.71 -6.16 18.78
N ARG A 8 -20.25 -7.28 19.28
CA ARG A 8 -19.46 -8.26 20.04
C ARG A 8 -18.36 -8.88 19.19
N LEU A 9 -18.65 -9.25 17.94
CA LEU A 9 -17.66 -9.78 17.01
C LEU A 9 -16.57 -8.76 16.69
N ARG A 10 -16.94 -7.48 16.50
CA ARG A 10 -15.99 -6.38 16.33
C ARG A 10 -15.04 -6.29 17.52
N GLN A 11 -15.59 -6.12 18.73
CA GLN A 11 -14.81 -5.99 19.96
C GLN A 11 -13.89 -7.20 20.19
N LEU A 12 -14.36 -8.42 19.96
CA LEU A 12 -13.54 -9.62 20.12
C LEU A 12 -12.39 -9.67 19.11
N GLY A 13 -12.68 -9.40 17.82
CA GLY A 13 -11.65 -9.36 16.79
C GLY A 13 -10.60 -8.28 17.03
N GLU A 14 -11.02 -7.06 17.40
CA GLU A 14 -10.09 -5.97 17.73
C GLU A 14 -9.23 -6.30 18.96
N ARG A 15 -9.79 -6.97 19.97
CA ARG A 15 -9.03 -7.43 21.14
C ARG A 15 -7.98 -8.47 20.76
N ILE A 16 -8.31 -9.40 19.87
CA ILE A 16 -7.37 -10.39 19.34
C ILE A 16 -6.25 -9.70 18.56
N LEU A 17 -6.59 -8.82 17.61
CA LEU A 17 -5.60 -8.07 16.83
C LEU A 17 -4.70 -7.20 17.71
N LYS A 18 -5.26 -6.58 18.75
CA LYS A 18 -4.47 -5.82 19.73
C LYS A 18 -3.54 -6.72 20.54
N ASN A 19 -3.98 -7.92 20.89
CA ASN A 19 -3.13 -8.91 21.55
C ASN A 19 -1.96 -9.31 20.64
N SER A 20 -2.22 -9.61 19.37
CA SER A 20 -1.19 -9.90 18.38
C SER A 20 -0.21 -8.74 18.19
N SER A 21 -0.70 -7.51 18.05
CA SER A 21 0.12 -6.30 17.98
C SER A 21 1.03 -6.15 19.21
N ASN A 22 0.50 -6.40 20.41
CA ASN A 22 1.28 -6.33 21.65
C ASN A 22 2.35 -7.44 21.74
N GLU A 23 2.04 -8.66 21.33
CA GLU A 23 3.00 -9.78 21.34
C GLU A 23 4.14 -9.55 20.33
N LEU A 24 3.80 -9.06 19.13
CA LEU A 24 4.78 -8.64 18.14
C LEU A 24 5.64 -7.49 18.66
N TYR A 25 5.06 -6.49 19.33
CA TYR A 25 5.80 -5.38 19.93
C TYR A 25 6.81 -5.86 20.98
N LEU A 26 6.40 -6.79 21.86
CA LEU A 26 7.28 -7.35 22.90
C LEU A 26 8.43 -8.17 22.30
N SER A 27 8.20 -8.84 21.18
CA SER A 27 9.18 -9.71 20.54
C SER A 27 10.06 -8.98 19.49
N MET A 28 9.58 -7.87 18.93
CA MET A 28 10.23 -7.08 17.87
C MET A 28 10.06 -5.57 18.14
N ARG A 29 10.75 -5.08 19.16
CA ARG A 29 10.59 -3.68 19.65
C ARG A 29 10.85 -2.60 18.59
N PHE A 30 11.62 -2.89 17.55
CA PHE A 30 11.89 -1.94 16.44
C PHE A 30 10.68 -1.71 15.53
N LEU A 31 9.59 -2.47 15.69
CA LEU A 31 8.33 -2.29 14.96
C LEU A 31 7.30 -1.47 15.75
N ASP A 32 7.69 -0.76 16.80
CA ASP A 32 6.79 -0.05 17.71
C ASP A 32 5.89 0.98 17.02
N VAL A 33 6.49 1.88 16.24
CA VAL A 33 5.77 2.90 15.46
C VAL A 33 4.84 2.23 14.45
N PRO A 34 5.30 1.37 13.51
CA PRO A 34 4.42 0.83 12.49
C PRO A 34 3.32 -0.09 13.06
N LEU A 35 3.55 -0.81 14.17
CA LEU A 35 2.51 -1.59 14.85
C LEU A 35 1.39 -0.72 15.46
N SER A 36 1.68 0.55 15.77
CA SER A 36 0.75 1.48 16.41
C SER A 36 -0.15 2.24 15.43
N GLU A 37 0.21 2.25 14.14
CA GLU A 37 -0.47 3.07 13.12
C GLU A 37 -1.63 2.34 12.42
N LEU A 38 -1.70 1.01 12.51
CA LEU A 38 -2.72 0.23 11.80
C LEU A 38 -4.08 0.28 12.51
N ASN A 39 -5.09 0.75 11.78
CA ASN A 39 -6.49 0.70 12.19
C ASN A 39 -7.09 -0.70 11.96
N TYR A 40 -8.21 -1.02 12.61
CA TYR A 40 -8.91 -2.29 12.40
C TYR A 40 -10.32 -2.05 11.87
N GLU A 41 -10.72 -2.79 10.84
CA GLU A 41 -12.07 -2.72 10.32
C GLU A 41 -12.66 -4.10 10.02
N LEU A 42 -13.83 -4.36 10.61
CA LEU A 42 -14.57 -5.59 10.41
C LEU A 42 -15.08 -5.69 8.96
N ARG A 43 -14.77 -6.81 8.29
CA ARG A 43 -15.24 -7.17 6.94
C ARG A 43 -15.79 -8.60 6.93
N MET A 44 -17.11 -8.73 6.82
CA MET A 44 -17.76 -10.06 6.74
C MET A 44 -17.66 -10.71 5.36
N SER A 45 -17.38 -9.92 4.31
CA SER A 45 -17.36 -10.38 2.92
C SER A 45 -16.04 -11.04 2.50
N SER A 46 -14.95 -10.81 3.23
CA SER A 46 -13.67 -11.50 3.01
C SER A 46 -13.63 -12.79 3.82
N PHE A 47 -12.90 -13.79 3.36
CA PHE A 47 -12.65 -15.02 4.13
C PHE A 47 -11.42 -14.94 5.03
N TYR A 48 -10.55 -13.95 4.82
CA TYR A 48 -9.24 -13.83 5.46
C TYR A 48 -9.08 -12.45 6.14
N MET A 49 -7.87 -12.16 6.59
CA MET A 49 -7.43 -10.80 6.87
C MET A 49 -6.75 -10.21 5.65
N GLY A 50 -6.78 -8.89 5.50
CA GLY A 50 -6.02 -8.17 4.47
C GLY A 50 -5.77 -6.73 4.89
N THR A 51 -4.97 -6.01 4.12
CA THR A 51 -4.63 -4.62 4.45
C THR A 51 -4.49 -3.74 3.22
N ASP A 52 -4.78 -2.45 3.41
CA ASP A 52 -4.52 -1.37 2.45
C ASP A 52 -3.28 -0.53 2.85
N GLY A 53 -2.48 -1.00 3.80
CA GLY A 53 -1.30 -0.29 4.30
C GLY A 53 -1.57 0.61 5.51
N SER A 54 -2.83 0.95 5.79
CA SER A 54 -3.23 1.79 6.93
C SER A 54 -4.27 1.12 7.84
N THR A 55 -5.04 0.19 7.29
CA THR A 55 -6.12 -0.53 7.97
C THR A 55 -5.95 -2.03 7.74
N ILE A 56 -6.10 -2.82 8.79
CA ILE A 56 -6.31 -4.26 8.72
C ILE A 56 -7.81 -4.50 8.62
N TYR A 57 -8.22 -5.03 7.49
CA TYR A 57 -9.54 -5.57 7.25
C TYR A 57 -9.59 -7.02 7.71
N TYR A 58 -10.55 -7.38 8.53
CA TYR A 58 -10.59 -8.73 9.08
C TYR A 58 -11.99 -9.33 9.07
N ASN A 59 -12.06 -10.62 8.71
CA ASN A 59 -13.20 -11.44 9.03
C ASN A 59 -13.12 -11.91 10.50
N PRO A 60 -14.12 -11.60 11.35
CA PRO A 60 -14.06 -11.96 12.76
C PRO A 60 -14.05 -13.47 12.98
N ARG A 61 -14.74 -14.25 12.15
CA ARG A 61 -14.73 -15.71 12.23
C ARG A 61 -13.33 -16.26 12.00
N PHE A 62 -12.67 -15.80 10.95
CA PHE A 62 -11.30 -16.21 10.63
C PHE A 62 -10.34 -15.91 11.79
N VAL A 63 -10.35 -14.68 12.29
CA VAL A 63 -9.46 -14.26 13.38
C VAL A 63 -9.70 -15.06 14.65
N ILE A 64 -10.96 -15.27 15.03
CA ILE A 64 -11.33 -16.05 16.21
C ILE A 64 -10.90 -17.52 16.07
N GLU A 65 -11.21 -18.15 14.94
CA GLU A 65 -10.86 -19.56 14.70
C GLU A 65 -9.34 -19.78 14.70
N LYS A 66 -8.59 -18.89 14.04
CA LYS A 66 -7.12 -18.97 14.02
C LYS A 66 -6.51 -18.72 15.39
N PHE A 67 -6.96 -17.70 16.11
CA PHE A 67 -6.45 -17.40 17.44
C PHE A 67 -6.76 -18.50 18.45
N ALA A 68 -7.95 -19.10 18.37
CA ALA A 68 -8.33 -20.23 19.22
C ALA A 68 -7.53 -21.50 18.91
N TYR A 69 -7.09 -21.67 17.66
CA TYR A 69 -6.19 -22.77 17.29
C TYR A 69 -4.77 -22.52 17.82
N ASP A 70 -4.17 -21.38 17.46
CA ASP A 70 -2.87 -20.92 17.95
C ASP A 70 -2.68 -19.43 17.58
N SER A 71 -2.32 -18.58 18.55
CA SER A 71 -2.12 -17.15 18.33
C SER A 71 -1.05 -16.84 17.27
N VAL A 72 -0.08 -17.74 17.07
CA VAL A 72 0.99 -17.61 16.06
C VAL A 72 0.43 -17.37 14.66
N TYR A 73 -0.74 -17.92 14.31
CA TYR A 73 -1.34 -17.70 12.98
C TYR A 73 -1.81 -16.26 12.79
N VAL A 74 -2.40 -15.65 13.82
CA VAL A 74 -2.86 -14.27 13.75
C VAL A 74 -1.66 -13.32 13.81
N ASN A 75 -0.70 -13.60 14.69
CA ASN A 75 0.55 -12.85 14.81
C ASN A 75 1.33 -12.82 13.50
N ARG A 76 1.50 -13.99 12.86
CA ARG A 76 2.19 -14.09 11.57
C ARG A 76 1.44 -13.33 10.48
N SER A 77 0.12 -13.48 10.40
CA SER A 77 -0.68 -12.75 9.40
C SER A 77 -0.61 -11.24 9.60
N TYR A 78 -0.59 -10.80 10.87
CA TYR A 78 -0.40 -9.39 11.22
C TYR A 78 0.97 -8.90 10.75
N LEU A 79 2.05 -9.61 11.12
CA LEU A 79 3.40 -9.22 10.70
C LEU A 79 3.55 -9.22 9.17
N HIS A 80 2.96 -10.20 8.49
CA HIS A 80 2.92 -10.29 7.03
C HIS A 80 2.30 -9.02 6.42
N MET A 81 1.08 -8.65 6.85
CA MET A 81 0.41 -7.42 6.41
C MET A 81 1.22 -6.16 6.74
N LEU A 82 1.84 -6.11 7.93
CA LEU A 82 2.72 -5.01 8.32
C LEU A 82 3.92 -4.87 7.38
N LEU A 83 4.56 -5.98 7.02
CA LEU A 83 5.70 -5.99 6.10
C LEU A 83 5.28 -5.57 4.68
N HIS A 84 4.11 -5.98 4.18
CA HIS A 84 3.58 -5.43 2.93
C HIS A 84 3.43 -3.91 2.99
N SER A 85 3.01 -3.38 4.13
CA SER A 85 2.83 -1.94 4.36
C SER A 85 4.18 -1.21 4.39
N ILE A 86 5.16 -1.76 5.12
CA ILE A 86 6.53 -1.22 5.23
C ILE A 86 7.23 -1.23 3.87
N PHE A 87 7.12 -2.32 3.12
CA PHE A 87 7.69 -2.45 1.78
C PHE A 87 6.85 -1.79 0.69
N ARG A 88 5.68 -1.25 1.03
CA ARG A 88 4.77 -0.54 0.12
C ARG A 88 4.35 -1.38 -1.10
N HIS A 89 4.29 -2.70 -0.94
CA HIS A 89 3.98 -3.65 -2.02
C HIS A 89 2.67 -3.32 -2.74
N MET A 90 1.65 -2.86 -2.01
CA MET A 90 0.36 -2.48 -2.59
C MET A 90 0.41 -1.25 -3.51
N TYR A 91 1.39 -0.35 -3.33
CA TYR A 91 1.53 0.87 -4.13
C TYR A 91 2.48 0.70 -5.32
N LEU A 92 3.34 -0.33 -5.28
CA LEU A 92 4.36 -0.59 -6.28
C LEU A 92 3.93 -1.57 -7.38
N ARG A 93 2.66 -2.05 -7.38
CA ARG A 93 2.18 -2.95 -8.43
C ARG A 93 2.24 -2.31 -9.82
N GLU A 94 1.82 -1.06 -9.96
CA GLU A 94 1.72 -0.35 -11.25
C GLU A 94 0.92 -1.19 -12.28
N GLU A 95 1.46 -1.39 -13.49
CA GLU A 95 0.84 -2.17 -14.57
C GLU A 95 1.23 -3.66 -14.56
N ARG A 96 1.90 -4.13 -13.48
CA ARG A 96 2.30 -5.53 -13.35
C ARG A 96 1.08 -6.46 -13.28
N ASP A 97 1.25 -7.64 -13.86
CA ASP A 97 0.36 -8.78 -13.68
C ASP A 97 0.07 -9.02 -12.18
N GLU A 98 -1.21 -8.98 -11.81
CA GLU A 98 -1.65 -8.95 -10.42
C GLU A 98 -1.32 -10.25 -9.68
N GLU A 99 -1.57 -11.40 -10.30
CA GLU A 99 -1.33 -12.71 -9.67
C GLU A 99 0.15 -12.91 -9.40
N LYS A 100 1.00 -12.68 -10.41
CA LYS A 100 2.45 -12.82 -10.26
C LYS A 100 3.03 -11.80 -9.29
N TRP A 101 2.51 -10.58 -9.26
CA TRP A 101 2.98 -9.55 -8.31
C TRP A 101 2.63 -9.89 -6.88
N ASN A 102 1.39 -10.29 -6.61
CA ASN A 102 0.95 -10.67 -5.27
C ASN A 102 1.76 -11.88 -4.77
N LEU A 103 1.94 -12.91 -5.61
CA LEU A 103 2.77 -14.06 -5.28
C LEU A 103 4.22 -13.66 -4.97
N ALA A 104 4.82 -12.80 -5.78
CA ALA A 104 6.20 -12.35 -5.54
C ALA A 104 6.34 -11.60 -4.22
N CYS A 105 5.36 -10.74 -3.89
CA CYS A 105 5.31 -10.02 -2.62
C CYS A 105 5.17 -10.98 -1.43
N ASP A 106 4.28 -11.96 -1.52
CA ASP A 106 4.05 -12.95 -0.46
C ASP A 106 5.31 -13.80 -0.23
N ILE A 107 5.97 -14.27 -1.29
CA ILE A 107 7.21 -15.04 -1.18
C ILE A 107 8.28 -14.20 -0.47
N ALA A 108 8.48 -12.94 -0.87
CA ALA A 108 9.48 -12.07 -0.26
C ALA A 108 9.22 -11.85 1.25
N VAL A 109 7.97 -11.57 1.62
CA VAL A 109 7.56 -11.35 3.02
C VAL A 109 7.68 -12.63 3.83
N GLU A 110 7.14 -13.73 3.34
CA GLU A 110 7.13 -15.00 4.06
C GLU A 110 8.52 -15.62 4.18
N TYR A 111 9.42 -15.41 3.21
CA TYR A 111 10.83 -15.79 3.32
C TYR A 111 11.50 -15.08 4.50
N ILE A 112 11.25 -13.77 4.66
CA ILE A 112 11.77 -13.01 5.80
C ILE A 112 11.23 -13.60 7.10
N ILE A 113 9.90 -13.79 7.20
CA ILE A 113 9.28 -14.29 8.44
C ILE A 113 9.72 -15.73 8.75
N ASP A 114 9.88 -16.60 7.75
CA ASP A 114 10.39 -17.97 7.92
C ASP A 114 11.85 -17.98 8.42
N GLY A 115 12.64 -16.97 8.05
CA GLY A 115 14.00 -16.77 8.56
C GLY A 115 14.08 -16.16 9.96
N LEU A 116 12.98 -15.63 10.52
CA LEU A 116 12.96 -15.07 11.87
C LEU A 116 12.88 -16.18 12.92
N ASP A 117 13.86 -16.24 13.84
CA ASP A 117 13.76 -17.08 15.03
C ASP A 117 12.93 -16.40 16.14
N ASN A 118 11.67 -16.09 15.84
CA ASN A 118 10.75 -15.44 16.76
C ASN A 118 9.55 -16.32 17.09
N LYS A 119 9.41 -16.72 18.36
CA LYS A 119 8.32 -17.58 18.85
C LYS A 119 6.92 -17.07 18.51
N ALA A 120 6.71 -15.75 18.45
CA ALA A 120 5.41 -15.16 18.16
C ALA A 120 4.93 -15.45 16.72
N THR A 121 5.83 -15.77 15.78
CA THR A 121 5.52 -15.99 14.35
C THR A 121 6.08 -17.30 13.78
N LYS A 122 6.89 -18.02 14.57
CA LYS A 122 7.61 -19.22 14.13
C LYS A 122 6.64 -20.37 13.89
N ARG A 123 6.73 -20.93 12.69
CA ARG A 123 6.03 -22.14 12.27
C ARG A 123 7.03 -23.07 11.59
N LEU A 124 6.65 -24.34 11.43
CA LEU A 124 7.41 -25.24 10.58
C LEU A 124 7.30 -24.73 9.13
N VAL A 125 8.46 -24.52 8.51
CA VAL A 125 8.56 -24.21 7.09
C VAL A 125 8.27 -25.49 6.32
N SER A 126 7.41 -25.42 5.32
CA SER A 126 7.07 -26.59 4.51
C SER A 126 8.24 -26.94 3.58
N SER A 127 8.38 -28.22 3.24
CA SER A 127 9.39 -28.68 2.27
C SER A 127 9.26 -27.98 0.91
N ARG A 128 8.02 -27.58 0.56
CA ARG A 128 7.73 -26.85 -0.68
C ARG A 128 8.29 -25.43 -0.66
N ARG A 129 8.20 -24.74 0.48
CA ARG A 129 8.84 -23.43 0.67
C ARG A 129 10.36 -23.54 0.66
N GLU A 130 10.91 -24.53 1.37
CA GLU A 130 12.35 -24.80 1.40
C GLU A 130 12.91 -25.03 -0.02
N GLU A 131 12.24 -25.86 -0.82
CA GLU A 131 12.61 -26.11 -2.21
C GLU A 131 12.61 -24.82 -3.04
N LEU A 132 11.56 -24.00 -2.92
CA LEU A 132 11.48 -22.73 -3.64
C LEU A 132 12.59 -21.77 -3.22
N TYR A 133 12.87 -21.65 -1.92
CA TYR A 133 13.93 -20.79 -1.40
C TYR A 133 15.30 -21.24 -1.91
N GLU A 134 15.57 -22.55 -1.95
CA GLU A 134 16.82 -23.07 -2.51
C GLU A 134 16.94 -22.71 -4.00
N ARG A 135 15.87 -22.88 -4.77
CA ARG A 135 15.85 -22.52 -6.20
C ARG A 135 16.08 -21.02 -6.40
N LEU A 136 15.39 -20.16 -5.64
CA LEU A 136 15.56 -18.71 -5.71
C LEU A 136 16.98 -18.27 -5.34
N SER A 137 17.64 -18.95 -4.39
CA SER A 137 19.01 -18.61 -3.95
C SER A 137 20.07 -18.78 -5.05
N LYS A 138 19.78 -19.58 -6.08
CA LYS A 138 20.64 -19.79 -7.24
C LYS A 138 20.54 -18.66 -8.26
N GLU A 139 19.40 -17.95 -8.28
CA GLU A 139 19.09 -16.90 -9.24
C GLU A 139 19.27 -15.49 -8.65
N LEU A 140 18.94 -15.31 -7.37
CA LEU A 140 18.88 -14.01 -6.70
C LEU A 140 19.79 -13.98 -5.48
N LYS A 141 20.59 -12.91 -5.36
CA LYS A 141 21.37 -12.64 -4.16
C LYS A 141 20.49 -12.23 -2.97
N VAL A 142 19.38 -11.55 -3.24
CA VAL A 142 18.42 -11.05 -2.24
C VAL A 142 17.01 -11.24 -2.78
N PHE A 143 16.09 -11.73 -1.95
CA PHE A 143 14.73 -12.07 -2.35
C PHE A 143 13.81 -10.85 -2.20
N THR A 144 13.86 -9.97 -3.20
CA THR A 144 12.95 -8.81 -3.31
C THR A 144 11.72 -9.19 -4.13
N ALA A 145 10.59 -8.50 -3.89
CA ALA A 145 9.37 -8.71 -4.68
C ALA A 145 9.62 -8.46 -6.17
N GLU A 146 10.39 -7.42 -6.52
CA GLU A 146 10.75 -7.11 -7.91
C GLU A 146 11.62 -8.19 -8.54
N GLY A 147 12.63 -8.68 -7.82
CA GLY A 147 13.51 -9.73 -8.30
C GLY A 147 12.77 -11.05 -8.54
N ILE A 148 11.91 -11.45 -7.59
CA ILE A 148 11.07 -12.63 -7.73
C ILE A 148 10.09 -12.46 -8.89
N TYR A 149 9.42 -11.29 -8.97
CA TYR A 149 8.48 -11.00 -10.04
C TYR A 149 9.13 -11.09 -11.43
N HIS A 150 10.36 -10.57 -11.58
CA HIS A 150 11.10 -10.67 -12.84
C HIS A 150 11.31 -12.14 -13.28
N LEU A 151 11.63 -13.04 -12.35
CA LEU A 151 11.72 -14.48 -12.64
C LEU A 151 10.37 -15.06 -13.08
N LEU A 152 9.27 -14.67 -12.42
CA LEU A 152 7.92 -15.11 -12.80
C LEU A 152 7.48 -14.58 -14.17
N GLN A 153 7.99 -13.43 -14.62
CA GLN A 153 7.72 -12.89 -15.95
C GLN A 153 8.39 -13.68 -17.07
N ILE A 154 9.59 -14.21 -16.84
CA ILE A 154 10.32 -15.03 -17.81
C ILE A 154 9.93 -16.52 -17.76
N ASN A 155 8.79 -16.84 -17.15
CA ASN A 155 8.25 -18.19 -17.00
C ASN A 155 9.23 -19.17 -16.30
N TRP A 156 9.98 -18.68 -15.31
CA TRP A 156 10.86 -19.51 -14.48
C TRP A 156 10.08 -20.55 -13.64
N LEU A 157 8.80 -20.24 -13.36
CA LEU A 157 7.81 -21.20 -12.87
C LEU A 157 6.78 -21.49 -13.97
N THR A 158 6.30 -22.74 -13.99
CA THR A 158 5.12 -23.11 -14.77
C THR A 158 3.85 -22.53 -14.15
N GLU A 159 2.79 -22.34 -14.95
CA GLU A 159 1.49 -21.88 -14.46
C GLU A 159 0.92 -22.76 -13.33
N ARG A 160 1.17 -24.09 -13.40
CA ARG A 160 0.80 -25.01 -12.33
C ARG A 160 1.55 -24.72 -11.04
N GLU A 161 2.85 -24.45 -11.13
CA GLU A 161 3.65 -24.09 -9.96
C GLU A 161 3.19 -22.75 -9.37
N ILE A 162 2.87 -21.76 -10.21
CA ILE A 162 2.32 -20.47 -9.77
C ILE A 162 1.09 -20.70 -8.90
N VAL A 163 0.07 -21.42 -9.38
CA VAL A 163 -1.15 -21.71 -8.58
C VAL A 163 -0.84 -22.42 -7.26
N GLN A 164 0.08 -23.38 -7.29
CA GLN A 164 0.46 -24.13 -6.10
C GLN A 164 1.19 -23.25 -5.07
N TYR A 165 2.10 -22.37 -5.53
CA TYR A 165 2.80 -21.44 -4.64
C TYR A 165 1.90 -20.30 -4.17
N SER A 166 0.98 -19.80 -5.00
CA SER A 166 -0.07 -18.87 -4.58
C SER A 166 -0.86 -19.45 -3.41
N THR A 167 -1.19 -20.73 -3.44
CA THR A 167 -1.88 -21.39 -2.31
C THR A 167 -0.97 -21.56 -1.08
N GLU A 168 0.30 -21.94 -1.27
CA GLU A 168 1.27 -22.16 -0.19
C GLU A 168 1.64 -20.86 0.55
N PHE A 169 1.65 -19.74 -0.16
CA PHE A 169 2.05 -18.44 0.35
C PHE A 169 0.87 -17.52 0.70
N LEU A 170 -0.37 -17.95 0.44
CA LEU A 170 -1.57 -17.19 0.81
C LEU A 170 -1.70 -17.02 2.33
N VAL A 171 -1.42 -15.82 2.81
CA VAL A 171 -1.59 -15.43 4.22
C VAL A 171 -2.63 -14.32 4.38
N CYS A 172 -2.68 -13.39 3.43
CA CYS A 172 -3.63 -12.28 3.45
C CYS A 172 -4.40 -12.11 2.13
N ASP A 173 -5.49 -11.34 2.22
CA ASP A 173 -6.38 -11.04 1.12
C ASP A 173 -5.94 -9.77 0.39
N HIS A 174 -5.49 -9.95 -0.85
CA HIS A 174 -4.97 -8.87 -1.70
C HIS A 174 -6.05 -8.00 -2.32
N GLN A 175 -7.34 -8.32 -2.17
CA GLN A 175 -8.44 -7.54 -2.77
C GLN A 175 -8.44 -6.06 -2.35
N PHE A 176 -7.84 -5.75 -1.19
CA PHE A 176 -7.76 -4.40 -0.64
C PHE A 176 -6.66 -3.53 -1.28
N TRP A 177 -5.84 -4.08 -2.18
CA TRP A 177 -4.77 -3.32 -2.86
C TRP A 177 -5.25 -2.58 -4.11
N ASN A 178 -6.52 -2.73 -4.48
CA ASN A 178 -7.12 -2.12 -5.67
C ASN A 178 -7.47 -0.64 -5.46
N PHE A 179 -6.46 0.17 -5.12
CA PHE A 179 -6.57 1.63 -5.15
C PHE A 179 -6.67 2.10 -6.60
N GLY A 180 -7.81 2.69 -6.97
CA GLY A 180 -7.85 3.55 -8.15
C GLY A 180 -7.66 2.87 -9.52
N ILE A 181 -7.79 1.53 -9.64
CA ILE A 181 -8.28 0.97 -10.93
C ILE A 181 -9.73 1.45 -11.04
N SER A 182 -9.87 2.65 -11.58
CA SER A 182 -11.13 3.34 -11.66
C SER A 182 -12.18 2.40 -12.25
N LYS A 183 -13.35 2.34 -11.61
CA LYS A 183 -14.60 1.78 -12.16
C LYS A 183 -15.08 2.56 -13.41
N ASN A 184 -14.17 3.07 -14.22
CA ASN A 184 -14.42 3.84 -15.44
C ASN A 184 -14.33 3.00 -16.72
N LYS A 185 -14.27 1.67 -16.63
CA LYS A 185 -14.40 0.77 -17.81
C LYS A 185 -15.74 0.04 -17.93
N VAL A 186 -16.73 0.33 -17.06
CA VAL A 186 -18.05 -0.35 -17.07
C VAL A 186 -19.21 0.66 -17.12
N LYS A 187 -19.10 1.69 -17.96
CA LYS A 187 -20.22 2.62 -18.22
C LYS A 187 -20.48 2.94 -19.70
N ASP A 188 -19.92 2.17 -20.63
CA ASP A 188 -20.19 2.30 -22.07
C ASP A 188 -20.68 0.97 -22.67
N SER A 189 -21.65 0.34 -22.02
CA SER A 189 -22.51 -0.68 -22.62
C SER A 189 -23.59 -1.02 -21.61
N GLU A 190 -24.85 -1.01 -22.02
CA GLU A 190 -26.06 -1.20 -21.21
C GLU A 190 -26.61 0.10 -20.61
N ASP A 191 -27.38 0.85 -21.40
CA ASP A 191 -28.85 0.80 -21.30
C ASP A 191 -29.47 2.04 -21.98
N SER A 192 -29.94 1.86 -23.21
CA SER A 192 -30.99 2.70 -23.78
C SER A 192 -31.75 1.90 -24.82
N ASN A 193 -32.45 0.88 -24.34
CA ASN A 193 -33.53 0.23 -25.07
C ASN A 193 -34.82 0.42 -24.23
N GLN A 194 -35.39 1.61 -24.31
CA GLN A 194 -36.77 1.84 -23.92
C GLN A 194 -37.53 2.33 -25.15
N GLU A 195 -38.39 1.44 -25.63
CA GLU A 195 -39.33 1.63 -26.72
C GLU A 195 -40.36 2.71 -26.35
N GLU A 196 -40.32 3.85 -27.05
CA GLU A 196 -41.49 4.74 -27.12
C GLU A 196 -42.35 4.35 -28.33
N LYS A 197 -43.58 3.93 -28.03
CA LYS A 197 -44.64 3.63 -29.00
C LYS A 197 -45.06 4.90 -29.73
N HIS A 198 -44.88 4.95 -31.05
CA HIS A 198 -45.47 5.96 -31.93
C HIS A 198 -46.77 5.44 -32.55
N ASP A 199 -47.88 6.12 -32.24
CA ASP A 199 -49.17 6.03 -32.97
C ASP A 199 -49.19 7.11 -34.07
N PRO A 200 -49.37 6.76 -35.36
CA PRO A 200 -49.35 7.73 -36.45
C PRO A 200 -50.78 8.13 -36.83
N SER A 201 -51.21 9.34 -36.48
CA SER A 201 -52.44 9.90 -37.04
C SER A 201 -52.37 11.41 -37.24
N ASN A 202 -52.41 11.75 -38.53
CA ASN A 202 -53.04 12.90 -39.17
C ASN A 202 -52.15 14.00 -39.76
N LYS A 203 -52.44 14.28 -41.03
CA LYS A 203 -51.71 15.07 -42.02
C LYS A 203 -52.24 16.51 -42.12
N ASN A 204 -51.40 17.35 -42.76
CA ASN A 204 -51.73 18.54 -43.56
C ASN A 204 -52.16 19.81 -42.80
N GLU A 205 -51.84 21.05 -43.19
CA GLU A 205 -51.07 21.66 -44.30
C GLU A 205 -51.00 23.19 -43.99
N GLN A 206 -50.24 23.94 -44.81
CA GLN A 206 -50.12 25.41 -44.94
C GLN A 206 -49.14 26.09 -43.96
N ALA A 207 -47.94 26.53 -44.38
CA ALA A 207 -47.55 27.50 -45.41
C ALA A 207 -47.59 28.97 -44.94
N ASP A 208 -46.38 29.51 -44.77
CA ASP A 208 -45.84 30.70 -45.47
C ASP A 208 -45.47 31.94 -44.63
N LYS A 209 -44.29 32.48 -45.01
CA LYS A 209 -43.74 33.85 -44.87
C LYS A 209 -42.78 34.27 -43.74
N GLU A 210 -41.53 34.45 -44.20
CA GLU A 210 -40.70 35.68 -44.18
C GLU A 210 -39.72 35.99 -43.03
N LYS A 211 -38.44 35.74 -43.35
CA LYS A 211 -37.24 36.59 -43.24
C LYS A 211 -37.33 37.94 -42.50
N SER A 212 -36.43 38.17 -41.53
CA SER A 212 -35.43 39.27 -41.51
C SER A 212 -34.56 39.18 -40.23
N SER A 213 -33.28 38.82 -40.33
CA SER A 213 -32.09 39.70 -40.31
C SER A 213 -31.66 40.28 -38.94
N LYS A 214 -30.49 39.78 -38.51
CA LYS A 214 -29.32 40.52 -38.00
C LYS A 214 -29.31 41.13 -36.59
N GLU A 215 -28.52 40.44 -35.78
CA GLU A 215 -27.51 40.99 -34.86
C GLU A 215 -26.76 42.21 -35.44
N GLN A 216 -26.60 43.25 -34.61
CA GLN A 216 -25.36 44.02 -34.47
C GLN A 216 -25.48 45.04 -33.33
N SER A 217 -24.55 45.02 -32.37
CA SER A 217 -23.73 46.20 -32.00
C SER A 217 -22.75 45.90 -30.84
N ARG A 218 -21.50 45.64 -31.20
CA ARG A 218 -20.31 46.28 -30.59
C ARG A 218 -20.28 47.74 -31.14
N GLU A 219 -19.63 48.78 -30.64
CA GLU A 219 -18.49 49.00 -29.74
C GLU A 219 -18.32 50.53 -29.59
N ASN A 220 -17.63 51.00 -28.54
CA ASN A 220 -16.59 52.07 -28.52
C ASN A 220 -16.47 52.63 -27.07
N GLN A 221 -15.38 52.39 -26.31
CA GLN A 221 -14.02 53.00 -26.35
C GLN A 221 -14.03 54.53 -26.12
N THR A 222 -13.25 55.16 -25.23
CA THR A 222 -11.78 55.04 -24.92
C THR A 222 -11.34 55.80 -23.63
N GLY A 223 -10.15 55.44 -23.09
CA GLY A 223 -9.17 56.29 -22.35
C GLY A 223 -9.19 56.14 -20.81
N GLU A 224 -8.11 55.94 -20.04
CA GLU A 224 -6.68 56.31 -20.19
C GLU A 224 -5.70 55.33 -19.50
N GLU A 225 -4.39 55.60 -19.70
CA GLU A 225 -3.21 54.74 -19.62
C GLU A 225 -2.45 54.67 -18.27
N LYS A 226 -1.36 53.90 -18.32
CA LYS A 226 -0.42 53.41 -17.28
C LYS A 226 0.67 54.40 -16.86
N GLN A 227 1.21 54.23 -15.65
CA GLN A 227 2.64 54.21 -15.23
C GLN A 227 2.65 54.10 -13.68
N ASP A 228 3.59 53.49 -12.94
CA ASP A 228 5.03 53.39 -13.15
C ASP A 228 5.67 52.30 -12.25
N ARG A 229 6.91 51.92 -12.58
CA ARG A 229 7.80 51.01 -11.81
C ARG A 229 8.75 51.80 -10.89
N ASP A 230 9.31 51.05 -9.92
CA ASP A 230 10.74 51.06 -9.50
C ASP A 230 11.20 51.80 -8.21
N LYS A 231 12.13 51.09 -7.52
CA LYS A 231 13.22 51.53 -6.59
C LYS A 231 12.95 51.59 -5.08
N GLN A 232 13.57 50.67 -4.31
CA GLN A 232 14.88 50.75 -3.60
C GLN A 232 14.75 51.42 -2.22
N GLU A 233 14.90 50.69 -1.11
CA GLU A 233 16.17 50.31 -0.45
C GLU A 233 16.88 51.50 0.23
N THR A 234 16.84 51.54 1.56
CA THR A 234 17.81 52.13 2.55
C THR A 234 17.07 52.17 3.90
N GLU A 235 17.62 51.77 5.06
CA GLU A 235 18.91 52.08 5.70
C GLU A 235 19.40 50.84 6.49
N LYS A 236 20.67 50.40 6.38
CA LYS A 236 21.85 50.80 7.20
C LYS A 236 21.55 50.83 8.72
N GLY A 237 22.28 50.20 9.63
CA GLY A 237 23.57 49.51 9.61
C GLY A 237 24.26 49.68 10.98
N ASN A 238 24.85 48.60 11.51
CA ASN A 238 26.10 48.53 12.31
C ASN A 238 26.26 47.07 12.82
N LYS A 239 27.29 46.29 12.44
CA LYS A 239 28.72 46.31 12.88
C LYS A 239 28.84 46.11 14.39
N ASP A 240 29.67 45.24 14.97
CA ASP A 240 30.92 44.54 14.61
C ASP A 240 30.96 43.20 15.39
N LYS A 241 31.49 42.07 14.91
CA LYS A 241 32.91 41.66 14.74
C LYS A 241 33.81 41.76 15.99
N GLY A 242 34.29 40.59 16.42
CA GLY A 242 35.41 40.31 17.33
C GLY A 242 35.40 38.80 17.64
N ASN A 243 36.01 37.91 16.83
CA ASN A 243 37.45 37.55 16.80
C ASN A 243 37.95 37.13 18.20
N ASN A 244 38.76 36.10 18.46
CA ASN A 244 39.27 34.89 17.80
C ASN A 244 40.23 34.27 18.84
N GLN A 245 40.58 32.99 18.69
CA GLN A 245 41.87 32.38 19.13
C GLN A 245 42.11 32.23 20.65
N GLU A 246 42.88 31.27 21.19
CA GLU A 246 43.70 30.15 20.71
C GLU A 246 44.24 29.41 21.97
N GLY A 247 44.87 28.24 21.77
CA GLY A 247 45.80 27.62 22.73
C GLY A 247 45.35 26.23 23.17
N ASN A 248 45.71 25.10 22.55
CA ASN A 248 47.02 24.54 22.12
C ASN A 248 47.94 24.10 23.29
N ASN A 249 48.16 22.78 23.39
CA ASN A 249 49.43 22.05 23.60
C ASN A 249 49.13 20.65 24.18
N GLU A 250 49.40 19.53 23.47
CA GLU A 250 50.71 18.87 23.22
C GLU A 250 51.34 18.21 24.45
N THR A 251 51.46 16.86 24.44
CA THR A 251 52.72 16.05 24.41
C THR A 251 52.38 14.54 24.55
N ARG A 252 52.81 13.64 23.64
CA ARG A 252 54.03 12.78 23.62
C ARG A 252 54.21 11.91 24.88
N GLU A 253 54.71 10.68 24.91
CA GLU A 253 55.22 9.61 24.02
C GLU A 253 55.45 8.44 25.01
N ASP A 254 55.26 7.16 24.66
CA ASP A 254 56.33 6.16 24.85
C ASP A 254 56.04 4.78 24.22
N LYS A 255 57.13 4.11 23.85
CA LYS A 255 57.25 2.74 23.30
C LYS A 255 57.66 1.74 24.40
N THR A 256 57.71 0.46 23.99
CA THR A 256 58.34 -0.73 24.62
C THR A 256 57.46 -1.51 25.60
N GLY A 257 57.42 -2.84 25.66
CA GLY A 257 58.22 -3.91 25.06
C GLY A 257 57.59 -5.29 25.27
N GLU A 258 58.29 -6.32 24.79
CA GLU A 258 58.04 -7.77 24.85
C GLU A 258 57.90 -8.34 26.28
N GLU A 259 57.17 -9.45 26.47
CA GLU A 259 57.71 -10.76 26.91
C GLU A 259 56.61 -11.76 27.35
N ASN A 260 56.75 -13.00 26.84
CA ASN A 260 56.49 -14.33 27.42
C ASN A 260 55.45 -14.49 28.55
N SER A 261 54.43 -15.34 28.32
CA SER A 261 54.39 -16.71 28.86
C SER A 261 53.24 -17.54 28.28
#